data_AF-A0A6F9CFG4-F1
#
_entry.id   AF-A0A6F9CFG4-F1
#
_cell.length_a   1.000
_cell.length_b   1.000
_cell.length_c   1.000
_cell.angle_alpha   90.00
_cell.angle_beta   90.00
_cell.angle_gamma   90.00
#
_symmetry.space_group_name_H-M   'P 1'
#
loop_
_entity.id
_entity.type
_entity.pdbx_description
1 polymer ?
#
loop_
_entity_poly.entity_id
_entity_poly.type
_entity_poly.pdbx_seq_one_letter_code
_entity_poly.pdbx_strand_id
1 'polypeptide(L)'
;MSATLSRGSLQPGQQKLAEKFTILNDRGIGMLTRVYNIKKACGDPKAKPSYLIDKNLESAVKFIVRKFPAVETRNNNQQLAQLQKEKSEILKNLALYYFTFVDVMEFKDHVCELLNTIDACQVFFDITVNFDLTKNYLDLVVTYTNLMMLLSRIEERKAIIGLYNYAHEMTHGSSRCQTPCSPSRWCTPDEYHMPCEYLSLDAMEKWIVFGFILCHGVLNSDQAALSLWKLALQSSTCLCLFRDEVFHIHKAAEDLFINIRGYNKRVNDIKECKEQALSHAGLMHRERRKFLRSALKELATALFVFMALSFARDEIIWLLRHADNIQKKSTDDFIDKAHVRKYGPVMQRYYVQYLSGFDAVVLNELVQNLSVCPEDESIIMSSFVNTMTSLGVKQVEDGDVFDFRGMRLDCVSKASLGIADHRELGKMMNTIIFHTKMKMFQQCLELPSQSRHSISFPLLCTHFMSCTHELCPEE
;
A
#
# COMPACT_ATOMS: atom_id res chain seq x y z
N MET A 1 31.07 -3.53 -51.25
CA MET A 1 31.03 -4.33 -50.01
C MET A 1 30.32 -3.50 -48.96
N SER A 2 29.16 -3.94 -48.46
CA SER A 2 28.53 -3.34 -47.27
C SER A 2 28.62 -4.36 -46.15
N ALA A 3 29.13 -3.95 -44.98
CA ALA A 3 29.31 -4.85 -43.86
C ALA A 3 27.97 -5.05 -43.14
N THR A 4 27.21 -6.06 -43.54
CA THR A 4 26.02 -6.52 -42.80
C THR A 4 26.47 -7.08 -41.45
N LEU A 5 26.57 -6.20 -40.44
CA LEU A 5 26.76 -6.61 -39.05
C LEU A 5 25.63 -7.56 -38.68
N SER A 6 25.97 -8.83 -38.49
CA SER A 6 25.04 -9.84 -38.02
C SER A 6 24.58 -9.46 -36.61
N ARG A 7 23.36 -8.92 -36.49
CA ARG A 7 22.63 -8.99 -35.21
C ARG A 7 22.61 -10.46 -34.81
N GLY A 8 23.30 -10.80 -33.72
CA GLY A 8 23.25 -12.15 -33.18
C GLY A 8 21.79 -12.50 -32.91
N SER A 9 21.34 -13.65 -33.41
CA SER A 9 19.96 -14.08 -33.21
C SER A 9 19.70 -14.26 -31.71
N LEU A 10 18.84 -13.42 -31.14
CA LEU A 10 18.33 -13.65 -29.78
C LEU A 10 17.66 -15.02 -29.78
N GLN A 11 18.23 -15.98 -29.06
CA GLN A 11 17.62 -17.28 -28.87
C GLN A 11 16.47 -17.10 -27.86
N PRO A 12 15.18 -17.23 -28.24
CA PRO A 12 14.08 -16.86 -27.34
C PRO A 12 14.05 -17.75 -26.09
N GLY A 13 14.33 -19.05 -26.26
CA GLY A 13 14.42 -20.03 -25.17
C GLY A 13 15.58 -19.83 -24.18
N GLN A 14 16.42 -18.79 -24.34
CA GLN A 14 17.46 -18.43 -23.37
C GLN A 14 17.19 -17.11 -22.63
N GLN A 15 16.13 -16.36 -22.97
CA GLN A 15 15.90 -15.00 -22.44
C GLN A 15 15.42 -14.94 -20.98
N LYS A 16 15.03 -16.08 -20.38
CA LYS A 16 14.52 -16.19 -19.00
C LYS A 16 13.39 -15.21 -18.69
N LEU A 17 12.44 -15.05 -19.63
CA LEU A 17 11.39 -14.03 -19.51
C LEU A 17 10.55 -14.21 -18.23
N ALA A 18 10.16 -15.44 -17.91
CA ALA A 18 9.41 -15.75 -16.69
C ALA A 18 10.19 -15.36 -15.42
N GLU A 19 11.45 -15.78 -15.28
CA GLU A 19 12.24 -15.44 -14.10
C GLU A 19 12.51 -13.93 -13.99
N LYS A 20 12.82 -13.25 -15.12
CA LYS A 20 13.00 -11.79 -15.16
C LYS A 20 11.71 -11.07 -14.75
N PHE A 21 10.55 -11.52 -15.21
CA PHE A 21 9.25 -10.96 -14.85
C PHE A 21 8.94 -11.11 -13.36
N THR A 22 9.05 -12.32 -12.80
CA THR A 22 8.75 -12.57 -11.39
C THR A 22 9.62 -11.73 -10.47
N ILE A 23 10.94 -11.70 -10.73
CA ILE A 23 11.91 -10.93 -9.93
C ILE A 23 11.65 -9.42 -10.03
N LEU A 24 11.35 -8.90 -11.23
CA LEU A 24 11.09 -7.46 -11.40
C LEU A 24 9.71 -7.02 -10.87
N ASN A 25 8.69 -7.87 -10.93
CA ASN A 25 7.39 -7.54 -10.34
C ASN A 25 7.48 -7.44 -8.81
N ASP A 26 8.11 -8.41 -8.15
CA ASP A 26 8.38 -8.36 -6.70
C ASP A 26 9.23 -7.14 -6.31
N ARG A 27 10.40 -6.99 -6.94
CA ARG A 27 11.28 -5.83 -6.73
C ARG A 27 10.56 -4.50 -6.94
N GLY A 28 9.65 -4.43 -7.91
CA GLY A 28 8.83 -3.25 -8.21
C GLY A 28 7.82 -2.91 -7.10
N ILE A 29 7.21 -3.90 -6.46
CA ILE A 29 6.35 -3.69 -5.28
C ILE A 29 7.21 -3.18 -4.12
N GLY A 30 8.36 -3.80 -3.86
CA GLY A 30 9.30 -3.31 -2.84
C GLY A 30 9.74 -1.86 -3.06
N MET A 31 10.05 -1.48 -4.31
CA MET A 31 10.36 -0.09 -4.67
C MET A 31 9.17 0.85 -4.47
N LEU A 32 7.94 0.43 -4.80
CA LEU A 32 6.74 1.22 -4.50
C LEU A 32 6.57 1.45 -3.00
N THR A 33 6.78 0.44 -2.15
CA THR A 33 6.74 0.57 -0.69
C THR A 33 7.76 1.58 -0.17
N ARG A 34 9.03 1.47 -0.58
CA ARG A 34 10.09 2.41 -0.16
C ARG A 34 9.78 3.85 -0.60
N VAL A 35 9.41 4.05 -1.86
CA VAL A 35 9.10 5.37 -2.43
C VAL A 35 7.83 5.97 -1.80
N TYR A 36 6.84 5.14 -1.47
CA TYR A 36 5.65 5.55 -0.71
C TYR A 36 6.02 6.09 0.67
N ASN A 37 6.85 5.37 1.44
CA ASN A 37 7.25 5.81 2.78
C ASN A 37 8.10 7.09 2.74
N ILE A 38 9.01 7.24 1.76
CA ILE A 38 9.71 8.51 1.51
C ILE A 38 8.72 9.63 1.19
N LYS A 39 7.69 9.39 0.35
CA LYS A 39 6.67 10.40 0.05
C LYS A 39 5.89 10.83 1.30
N LYS A 40 5.47 9.89 2.15
CA LYS A 40 4.74 10.21 3.39
C LYS A 40 5.65 10.98 4.38
N ALA A 41 6.87 10.51 4.60
CA ALA A 41 7.84 11.17 5.49
C ALA A 41 8.19 12.59 5.01
N CYS A 42 8.48 12.80 3.72
CA CYS A 42 8.74 14.13 3.18
C CYS A 42 7.50 15.05 3.13
N GLY A 43 6.30 14.49 3.19
CA GLY A 43 5.03 15.23 3.19
C GLY A 43 4.57 15.69 4.57
N ASP A 44 4.95 15.00 5.65
CA ASP A 44 4.70 15.45 7.03
C ASP A 44 5.85 16.35 7.53
N PRO A 45 5.61 17.64 7.86
CA PRO A 45 6.62 18.52 8.45
C PRO A 45 7.29 18.02 9.73
N LYS A 46 6.75 16.99 10.40
CA LYS A 46 7.36 16.36 11.59
C LYS A 46 8.33 15.22 11.26
N ALA A 47 8.12 14.52 10.14
CA ALA A 47 8.93 13.39 9.70
C ALA A 47 9.93 13.75 8.59
N LYS A 48 9.71 14.90 7.92
CA LYS A 48 10.57 15.41 6.85
C LYS A 48 12.00 15.67 7.35
N PRO A 49 13.05 15.28 6.61
CA PRO A 49 14.44 15.52 7.01
C PRO A 49 14.71 16.99 7.37
N SER A 50 15.34 17.22 8.53
CA SER A 50 15.57 18.55 9.12
C SER A 50 16.28 19.53 8.19
N TYR A 51 17.19 19.04 7.34
CA TYR A 51 17.90 19.83 6.32
C TYR A 51 16.98 20.49 5.28
N LEU A 52 15.72 20.04 5.16
CA LEU A 52 14.67 20.60 4.28
C LEU A 52 13.68 21.50 5.04
N ILE A 53 14.00 21.84 6.30
CA ILE A 53 13.21 22.69 7.21
C ILE A 53 14.08 23.82 7.79
N ASP A 54 15.38 23.56 8.02
CA ASP A 54 16.28 24.55 8.59
C ASP A 54 16.50 25.78 7.67
N LYS A 55 16.21 26.96 8.23
CA LYS A 55 16.38 28.26 7.59
C LYS A 55 17.83 28.57 7.25
N ASN A 56 18.81 28.02 7.98
CA ASN A 56 20.23 28.22 7.64
C ASN A 56 20.60 27.49 6.33
N LEU A 57 19.98 26.34 6.05
CA LEU A 57 20.21 25.54 4.85
C LEU A 57 19.26 25.86 3.69
N GLU A 58 18.14 26.55 3.94
CA GLU A 58 17.16 26.96 2.93
C GLU A 58 17.80 27.66 1.70
N SER A 59 18.81 28.50 1.92
CA SER A 59 19.54 29.18 0.85
C SER A 59 20.40 28.23 -0.01
N ALA A 60 21.06 27.25 0.62
CA ALA A 60 21.77 26.16 -0.04
C ALA A 60 20.83 25.26 -0.85
N VAL A 61 19.71 24.84 -0.25
CA VAL A 61 18.70 24.00 -0.90
C VAL A 61 18.14 24.69 -2.15
N LYS A 62 17.77 25.97 -2.06
CA LYS A 62 17.29 26.76 -3.21
C LYS A 62 18.35 26.92 -4.31
N PHE A 63 19.64 27.08 -3.96
CA PHE A 63 20.72 27.09 -4.94
C PHE A 63 20.84 25.75 -5.66
N ILE A 64 20.89 24.66 -4.91
CA ILE A 64 21.04 23.28 -5.40
C ILE A 64 19.87 22.89 -6.31
N VAL A 65 18.62 23.09 -5.88
CA VAL A 65 17.42 22.73 -6.66
C VAL A 65 17.32 23.54 -7.96
N ARG A 66 17.79 24.81 -7.96
CA ARG A 66 17.85 25.66 -9.17
C ARG A 66 18.95 25.22 -10.14
N LYS A 67 20.04 24.63 -9.65
CA LYS A 67 21.15 24.13 -10.48
C LYS A 67 20.98 22.68 -10.94
N PHE A 68 20.16 21.89 -10.24
CA PHE A 68 19.94 20.47 -10.51
C PHE A 68 19.59 20.18 -11.99
N PRO A 69 20.30 19.26 -12.68
CA PRO A 69 21.21 18.24 -12.12
C PRO A 69 22.69 18.67 -11.99
N ALA A 70 23.06 19.91 -12.33
CA ALA A 70 24.47 20.34 -12.27
C ALA A 70 24.98 20.51 -10.83
N VAL A 71 26.22 20.08 -10.61
CA VAL A 71 26.93 20.19 -9.33
C VAL A 71 28.06 21.22 -9.47
N GLU A 72 28.04 22.27 -8.64
CA GLU A 72 28.95 23.41 -8.72
C GLU A 72 29.56 23.70 -7.33
N THR A 73 30.61 22.96 -6.98
CA THR A 73 31.34 23.10 -5.69
C THR A 73 32.53 24.06 -5.73
N ARG A 74 33.10 24.32 -6.91
CA ARG A 74 34.45 24.88 -7.07
C ARG A 74 34.58 26.39 -6.83
N ASN A 75 33.47 27.12 -6.88
CA ASN A 75 33.43 28.54 -6.52
C ASN A 75 33.10 28.65 -5.03
N ASN A 76 33.80 29.54 -4.32
CA ASN A 76 33.73 29.68 -2.86
C ASN A 76 32.41 30.35 -2.41
N ASN A 77 31.29 29.65 -2.62
CA ASN A 77 29.94 30.19 -2.50
C ASN A 77 29.48 30.21 -1.03
N GLN A 78 29.27 31.42 -0.50
CA GLN A 78 28.78 31.65 0.86
C GLN A 78 27.46 30.92 1.16
N GLN A 79 26.62 30.67 0.14
CA GLN A 79 25.37 29.91 0.27
C GLN A 79 25.58 28.45 0.69
N LEU A 80 26.77 27.87 0.47
CA LEU A 80 27.11 26.49 0.81
C LEU A 80 27.90 26.37 2.13
N ALA A 81 28.18 27.48 2.81
CA ALA A 81 29.08 27.52 3.98
C ALA A 81 28.56 26.74 5.20
N GLN A 82 27.23 26.60 5.37
CA GLN A 82 26.66 25.77 6.42
C GLN A 82 26.67 24.28 6.04
N LEU A 83 26.32 23.96 4.78
CA LEU A 83 26.34 22.60 4.23
C LEU A 83 27.74 21.96 4.37
N GLN A 84 28.81 22.71 4.11
CA GLN A 84 30.19 22.26 4.27
C GLN A 84 30.55 21.83 5.72
N LYS A 85 29.86 22.34 6.75
CA LYS A 85 30.04 21.91 8.15
C LYS A 85 29.28 20.61 8.44
N GLU A 86 28.07 20.47 7.90
CA GLU A 86 27.14 19.37 8.21
C GLU A 86 27.24 18.18 7.25
N LYS A 87 28.05 18.28 6.20
CA LYS A 87 28.16 17.29 5.10
C LYS A 87 28.26 15.83 5.54
N SER A 88 28.96 15.52 6.63
CA SER A 88 29.09 14.14 7.13
C SER A 88 27.75 13.58 7.66
N GLU A 89 26.97 14.39 8.35
CA GLU A 89 25.63 14.00 8.83
C GLU A 89 24.61 14.04 7.70
N ILE A 90 24.72 14.99 6.76
CA ILE A 90 23.89 15.01 5.54
C ILE A 90 24.08 13.72 4.73
N LEU A 91 25.34 13.27 4.54
CA LEU A 91 25.64 11.99 3.89
C LEU A 91 25.01 10.82 4.64
N LYS A 92 25.27 10.70 5.94
CA LYS A 92 24.76 9.60 6.78
C LYS A 92 23.24 9.53 6.78
N ASN A 93 22.56 10.67 6.97
CA ASN A 93 21.12 10.71 7.24
C ASN A 93 20.26 10.80 5.96
N LEU A 94 20.82 11.24 4.81
CA LEU A 94 20.12 11.18 3.51
C LEU A 94 20.49 9.94 2.67
N ALA A 95 21.48 9.14 3.06
CA ALA A 95 21.89 7.92 2.33
C ALA A 95 20.72 7.00 1.99
N LEU A 96 19.84 6.70 2.95
CA LEU A 96 18.72 5.78 2.77
C LEU A 96 17.78 6.22 1.63
N TYR A 97 17.48 7.52 1.56
CA TYR A 97 16.63 8.08 0.53
C TYR A 97 17.36 8.20 -0.80
N TYR A 98 18.64 8.61 -0.78
CA TYR A 98 19.49 8.70 -1.96
C TYR A 98 19.61 7.35 -2.67
N PHE A 99 20.02 6.30 -1.96
CA PHE A 99 20.17 4.97 -2.54
C PHE A 99 18.83 4.36 -2.96
N THR A 100 17.72 4.66 -2.27
CA THR A 100 16.38 4.27 -2.77
C THR A 100 16.07 4.92 -4.12
N PHE A 101 16.50 6.17 -4.39
CA PHE A 101 16.36 6.76 -5.73
C PHE A 101 17.31 6.16 -6.78
N VAL A 102 18.48 5.64 -6.38
CA VAL A 102 19.38 4.87 -7.27
C VAL A 102 18.74 3.52 -7.61
N ASP A 103 18.24 2.77 -6.62
CA ASP A 103 17.55 1.49 -6.81
C ASP A 103 16.36 1.60 -7.78
N VAL A 104 15.61 2.70 -7.73
CA VAL A 104 14.50 3.00 -8.67
C VAL A 104 15.00 3.29 -10.10
N MET A 105 16.17 3.91 -10.24
CA MET A 105 16.81 4.12 -11.55
C MET A 105 17.31 2.81 -12.14
N GLU A 106 18.00 1.97 -11.35
CA GLU A 106 18.45 0.65 -11.78
C GLU A 106 17.26 -0.27 -12.10
N PHE A 107 16.19 -0.23 -11.32
CA PHE A 107 14.94 -0.93 -11.63
C PHE A 107 14.37 -0.52 -12.98
N LYS A 108 14.27 0.80 -13.25
CA LYS A 108 13.85 1.32 -14.56
C LYS A 108 14.73 0.78 -15.70
N ASP A 109 16.04 0.76 -15.54
CA ASP A 109 16.96 0.26 -16.58
C ASP A 109 16.75 -1.22 -16.89
N HIS A 110 16.60 -2.08 -15.87
CA HIS A 110 16.27 -3.51 -16.08
C HIS A 110 14.88 -3.72 -16.71
N VAL A 111 13.88 -2.92 -16.34
CA VAL A 111 12.55 -2.95 -16.97
C VAL A 111 12.65 -2.55 -18.45
N CYS A 112 13.38 -1.47 -18.78
CA CYS A 112 13.61 -1.06 -20.16
C CYS A 112 14.36 -2.13 -20.96
N GLU A 113 15.37 -2.81 -20.40
CA GLU A 113 16.05 -3.93 -21.06
C GLU A 113 15.08 -5.08 -21.38
N LEU A 114 14.24 -5.47 -20.40
CA LEU A 114 13.27 -6.55 -20.58
C LEU A 114 12.22 -6.21 -21.63
N LEU A 115 11.67 -4.99 -21.63
CA LEU A 115 10.69 -4.53 -22.63
C LEU A 115 11.29 -4.54 -24.04
N ASN A 116 12.50 -4.00 -24.23
CA ASN A 116 13.22 -4.08 -25.52
C ASN A 116 13.49 -5.54 -25.96
N THR A 117 13.73 -6.45 -25.00
CA THR A 117 13.91 -7.89 -25.27
C THR A 117 12.61 -8.53 -25.76
N ILE A 118 11.47 -8.18 -25.16
CA ILE A 118 10.13 -8.65 -25.53
C ILE A 118 9.75 -8.20 -26.94
N ASP A 119 9.96 -6.91 -27.26
CA ASP A 119 9.75 -6.35 -28.59
C ASP A 119 10.61 -7.07 -29.65
N ALA A 120 11.89 -7.32 -29.33
CA ALA A 120 12.81 -8.04 -30.20
C ALA A 120 12.46 -9.53 -30.39
N CYS A 121 11.79 -10.14 -29.41
CA CYS A 121 11.29 -11.52 -29.48
C CYS A 121 9.88 -11.64 -30.10
N GLN A 122 9.17 -10.52 -30.34
CA GLN A 122 7.80 -10.48 -30.88
C GLN A 122 6.85 -11.43 -30.12
N VAL A 123 6.89 -11.36 -28.79
CA VAL A 123 6.12 -12.25 -27.90
C VAL A 123 4.62 -12.10 -28.14
N PHE A 124 3.95 -13.23 -28.40
CA PHE A 124 2.49 -13.31 -28.43
C PHE A 124 1.92 -13.21 -27.01
N PHE A 125 0.95 -12.32 -26.80
CA PHE A 125 0.27 -12.11 -25.52
C PHE A 125 -1.24 -12.29 -25.70
N ASP A 126 -1.82 -13.21 -24.94
CA ASP A 126 -3.26 -13.40 -24.80
C ASP A 126 -3.55 -13.82 -23.35
N ILE A 127 -4.34 -13.01 -22.63
CA ILE A 127 -4.65 -13.23 -21.22
C ILE A 127 -5.44 -14.53 -20.98
N THR A 128 -6.10 -15.08 -22.00
CA THR A 128 -6.82 -16.36 -21.93
C THR A 128 -5.92 -17.57 -22.18
N VAL A 129 -4.90 -17.43 -23.02
CA VAL A 129 -4.00 -18.53 -23.42
C VAL A 129 -2.75 -18.58 -22.55
N ASN A 130 -1.97 -17.49 -22.46
CA ASN A 130 -0.74 -17.43 -21.68
C ASN A 130 -0.86 -16.45 -20.50
N PHE A 131 -1.86 -16.72 -19.66
CA PHE A 131 -2.30 -15.90 -18.53
C PHE A 131 -1.13 -15.31 -17.73
N ASP A 132 -0.24 -16.14 -17.17
CA ASP A 132 0.83 -15.65 -16.30
C ASP A 132 1.84 -14.76 -17.02
N LEU A 133 2.14 -15.05 -18.29
CA LEU A 133 3.05 -14.25 -19.11
C LEU A 133 2.44 -12.88 -19.42
N THR A 134 1.17 -12.85 -19.84
CA THR A 134 0.44 -11.62 -20.13
C THR A 134 0.17 -10.80 -18.87
N LYS A 135 -0.24 -11.44 -17.77
CA LYS A 135 -0.45 -10.82 -16.46
C LYS A 135 0.85 -10.18 -15.94
N ASN A 136 1.95 -10.94 -15.89
CA ASN A 136 3.21 -10.42 -15.37
C ASN A 136 3.75 -9.26 -16.22
N TYR A 137 3.53 -9.27 -17.53
CA TYR A 137 3.87 -8.16 -18.42
C TYR A 137 3.07 -6.90 -18.10
N LEU A 138 1.73 -7.00 -17.99
CA LEU A 138 0.85 -5.88 -17.69
C LEU A 138 1.08 -5.33 -16.27
N ASP A 139 1.29 -6.22 -15.29
CA ASP A 139 1.66 -5.84 -13.92
C ASP A 139 3.00 -5.11 -13.87
N LEU A 140 4.01 -5.52 -14.64
CA LEU A 140 5.31 -4.85 -14.64
C LEU A 140 5.23 -3.46 -15.26
N VAL A 141 4.51 -3.32 -16.38
CA VAL A 141 4.27 -2.05 -17.05
C VAL A 141 3.50 -1.08 -16.15
N VAL A 142 2.45 -1.54 -15.46
CA VAL A 142 1.69 -0.69 -14.51
C VAL A 142 2.49 -0.39 -13.25
N THR A 143 3.23 -1.35 -12.70
CA THR A 143 4.10 -1.15 -11.52
C THR A 143 5.17 -0.09 -11.81
N TYR A 144 5.85 -0.19 -12.96
CA TYR A 144 6.79 0.83 -13.42
C TYR A 144 6.13 2.20 -13.60
N THR A 145 4.96 2.26 -14.25
CA THR A 145 4.24 3.52 -14.46
C THR A 145 3.81 4.17 -13.14
N ASN A 146 3.26 3.38 -12.21
CA ASN A 146 2.87 3.82 -10.87
C ASN A 146 4.09 4.31 -10.07
N LEU A 147 5.23 3.62 -10.16
CA LEU A 147 6.46 4.00 -9.47
C LEU A 147 7.01 5.35 -9.97
N MET A 148 7.03 5.56 -11.29
CA MET A 148 7.45 6.84 -11.87
C MET A 148 6.46 7.98 -11.57
N MET A 149 5.15 7.70 -11.56
CA MET A 149 4.14 8.67 -11.12
C MET A 149 4.27 9.02 -9.64
N LEU A 150 4.51 8.03 -8.76
CA LEU A 150 4.68 8.24 -7.32
C LEU A 150 5.96 9.02 -7.01
N LEU A 151 7.07 8.66 -7.65
CA LEU A 151 8.34 9.40 -7.59
C LEU A 151 8.16 10.86 -8.06
N SER A 152 7.33 11.11 -9.08
CA SER A 152 7.08 12.47 -9.56
C SER A 152 6.44 13.39 -8.51
N ARG A 153 5.71 12.81 -7.54
CA ARG A 153 5.04 13.50 -6.42
C ARG A 153 5.94 13.77 -5.21
N ILE A 154 7.17 13.25 -5.18
CA ILE A 154 8.14 13.60 -4.15
C ILE A 154 8.82 14.89 -4.58
N GLU A 155 8.20 16.04 -4.28
CA GLU A 155 8.66 17.37 -4.71
C GLU A 155 10.13 17.61 -4.33
N GLU A 156 10.49 17.24 -3.09
CA GLU A 156 11.83 17.40 -2.51
C GLU A 156 12.91 16.47 -3.07
N ARG A 157 12.59 15.55 -4.00
CA ARG A 157 13.57 14.58 -4.53
C ARG A 157 14.83 15.24 -5.09
N LYS A 158 14.69 16.41 -5.74
CA LYS A 158 15.82 17.21 -6.24
C LYS A 158 16.69 17.77 -5.11
N ALA A 159 16.07 18.19 -4.00
CA ALA A 159 16.77 18.69 -2.83
C ALA A 159 17.53 17.56 -2.13
N ILE A 160 16.90 16.40 -1.94
CA ILE A 160 17.51 15.23 -1.29
C ILE A 160 18.71 14.71 -2.09
N ILE A 161 18.52 14.43 -3.39
CA ILE A 161 19.58 13.94 -4.28
C ILE A 161 20.70 14.98 -4.40
N GLY A 162 20.34 16.26 -4.51
CA GLY A 162 21.30 17.36 -4.60
C GLY A 162 22.13 17.56 -3.33
N LEU A 163 21.50 17.61 -2.15
CA LEU A 163 22.18 17.75 -0.85
C LEU A 163 23.21 16.63 -0.65
N TYR A 164 22.81 15.38 -0.91
CA TYR A 164 23.70 14.22 -0.81
C TYR A 164 24.88 14.33 -1.78
N ASN A 165 24.64 14.65 -3.06
CA ASN A 165 25.70 14.77 -4.06
C ASN A 165 26.68 15.92 -3.78
N TYR A 166 26.19 17.10 -3.36
CA TYR A 166 27.07 18.21 -2.96
C TYR A 166 27.90 17.84 -1.72
N ALA A 167 27.30 17.20 -0.72
CA ALA A 167 28.01 16.72 0.48
C ALA A 167 29.04 15.61 0.15
N HIS A 168 28.74 14.72 -0.80
CA HIS A 168 29.66 13.68 -1.28
C HIS A 168 30.87 14.29 -1.99
N GLU A 169 30.64 15.21 -2.94
CA GLU A 169 31.72 15.85 -3.69
C GLU A 169 32.61 16.72 -2.79
N MET A 170 32.02 17.43 -1.82
CA MET A 170 32.75 18.17 -0.78
C MET A 170 33.56 17.29 0.18
N THR A 171 33.41 15.97 0.13
CA THR A 171 34.10 15.01 1.01
C THR A 171 35.09 14.12 0.23
N HIS A 172 34.76 13.74 -1.01
CA HIS A 172 35.53 12.79 -1.81
C HIS A 172 36.09 13.35 -3.13
N GLY A 173 35.80 14.62 -3.47
CA GLY A 173 36.35 15.29 -4.65
C GLY A 173 35.89 14.74 -6.01
N SER A 174 34.92 13.83 -6.06
CA SER A 174 34.38 13.24 -7.28
C SER A 174 32.96 12.71 -7.07
N SER A 175 32.14 12.82 -8.12
CA SER A 175 30.79 12.22 -8.20
C SER A 175 30.92 10.75 -8.64
N ARG A 176 30.20 9.82 -8.01
CA ARG A 176 30.24 8.38 -8.36
C ARG A 176 29.25 8.02 -9.48
N CYS A 177 29.58 6.98 -10.24
CA CYS A 177 28.75 6.36 -11.28
C CYS A 177 28.99 4.84 -11.25
N GLN A 178 27.94 4.02 -11.23
CA GLN A 178 27.99 2.55 -11.29
C GLN A 178 26.72 1.99 -11.99
N THR A 179 26.84 0.77 -12.54
CA THR A 179 25.80 -0.03 -13.20
C THR A 179 26.09 -1.55 -13.01
N PRO A 180 25.13 -2.47 -13.22
CA PRO A 180 25.02 -3.72 -12.43
C PRO A 180 25.33 -5.05 -13.19
N CYS A 181 25.12 -6.20 -12.52
CA CYS A 181 25.18 -7.57 -13.07
C CYS A 181 24.24 -8.57 -12.33
N SER A 182 23.89 -9.70 -12.96
CA SER A 182 22.83 -10.67 -12.53
C SER A 182 23.03 -12.09 -13.17
N PRO A 183 22.04 -13.01 -13.33
CA PRO A 183 21.42 -13.89 -12.31
C PRO A 183 21.22 -15.40 -12.72
N SER A 184 20.76 -16.25 -11.78
CA SER A 184 20.30 -17.65 -12.04
C SER A 184 19.53 -18.23 -10.82
N ARG A 185 18.56 -19.16 -10.90
CA ARG A 185 17.67 -19.78 -11.95
C ARG A 185 16.62 -20.66 -11.17
N TRP A 186 15.37 -20.92 -11.59
CA TRP A 186 14.92 -22.15 -12.31
C TRP A 186 13.37 -22.34 -12.28
N CYS A 187 12.83 -22.91 -13.37
CA CYS A 187 11.63 -23.80 -13.48
C CYS A 187 10.17 -23.28 -13.41
N THR A 188 9.32 -24.06 -14.10
CA THR A 188 7.87 -23.98 -14.44
C THR A 188 7.34 -25.45 -14.51
N PRO A 189 6.13 -25.85 -14.99
CA PRO A 189 5.01 -25.10 -15.61
C PRO A 189 3.57 -25.56 -15.20
N ASP A 190 2.59 -25.19 -16.03
CA ASP A 190 1.33 -25.88 -16.43
C ASP A 190 -0.03 -25.27 -16.05
N GLU A 191 -0.99 -25.49 -16.97
CA GLU A 191 -2.23 -24.74 -17.16
C GLU A 191 -3.39 -25.18 -16.24
N TYR A 192 -4.37 -24.29 -16.02
CA TYR A 192 -5.78 -24.53 -16.39
C TYR A 192 -6.59 -23.22 -16.36
N HIS A 193 -7.66 -23.14 -17.17
CA HIS A 193 -8.50 -21.93 -17.32
C HIS A 193 -9.38 -21.66 -16.09
N MET A 194 -8.79 -21.08 -15.04
CA MET A 194 -9.47 -20.64 -13.82
C MET A 194 -9.10 -19.22 -13.30
N PRO A 195 -7.90 -18.64 -13.54
CA PRO A 195 -7.49 -17.45 -12.78
C PRO A 195 -8.13 -16.14 -13.24
N CYS A 196 -8.70 -16.07 -14.45
CA CYS A 196 -9.44 -14.90 -14.94
C CYS A 196 -10.72 -14.62 -14.12
N GLU A 197 -11.41 -15.66 -13.63
CA GLU A 197 -12.71 -15.55 -12.95
C GLU A 197 -12.63 -14.84 -11.59
N TYR A 198 -11.45 -14.80 -10.97
CA TYR A 198 -11.18 -14.07 -9.73
C TYR A 198 -10.06 -13.03 -9.88
N LEU A 199 -9.58 -12.76 -11.10
CA LEU A 199 -8.65 -11.67 -11.37
C LEU A 199 -9.30 -10.34 -10.95
N SER A 200 -8.54 -9.49 -10.26
CA SER A 200 -9.05 -8.22 -9.76
C SER A 200 -9.42 -7.29 -10.91
N LEU A 201 -10.68 -6.85 -10.94
CA LEU A 201 -11.17 -5.84 -11.86
C LEU A 201 -10.44 -4.50 -11.64
N ASP A 202 -10.01 -4.22 -10.40
CA ASP A 202 -9.16 -3.06 -10.08
C ASP A 202 -7.80 -3.13 -10.79
N ALA A 203 -7.17 -4.31 -10.85
CA ALA A 203 -5.94 -4.52 -11.60
C ALA A 203 -6.16 -4.35 -13.12
N MET A 204 -7.21 -4.98 -13.66
CA MET A 204 -7.55 -4.86 -15.08
C MET A 204 -7.88 -3.41 -15.49
N GLU A 205 -8.60 -2.66 -14.64
CA GLU A 205 -8.90 -1.24 -14.86
C GLU A 205 -7.61 -0.41 -14.97
N LYS A 206 -6.63 -0.65 -14.10
CA LYS A 206 -5.29 -0.02 -14.18
C LYS A 206 -4.51 -0.44 -15.43
N TRP A 207 -4.49 -1.72 -15.79
CA TRP A 207 -3.86 -2.20 -17.02
C TRP A 207 -4.44 -1.53 -18.26
N ILE A 208 -5.77 -1.44 -18.37
CA ILE A 208 -6.49 -0.82 -19.49
C ILE A 208 -6.23 0.69 -19.54
N VAL A 209 -6.41 1.40 -18.43
CA VAL A 209 -6.28 2.87 -18.40
C VAL A 209 -4.85 3.31 -18.70
N PHE A 210 -3.85 2.74 -18.03
CA PHE A 210 -2.45 3.14 -18.23
C PHE A 210 -1.85 2.55 -19.51
N GLY A 211 -2.17 1.29 -19.84
CA GLY A 211 -1.68 0.63 -21.06
C GLY A 211 -2.04 1.41 -22.32
N PHE A 212 -3.30 1.79 -22.49
CA PHE A 212 -3.73 2.59 -23.64
C PHE A 212 -3.32 4.06 -23.59
N ILE A 213 -2.89 4.59 -22.44
CA ILE A 213 -2.20 5.89 -22.38
C ILE A 213 -0.76 5.77 -22.89
N LEU A 214 -0.08 4.65 -22.61
CA LEU A 214 1.29 4.40 -23.08
C LEU A 214 1.33 4.09 -24.59
N CYS A 215 0.45 3.22 -25.09
CA CYS A 215 0.36 2.87 -26.52
C CYS A 215 -0.65 3.72 -27.32
N HIS A 216 -0.87 4.97 -26.90
CA HIS A 216 -2.01 5.84 -27.30
C HIS A 216 -2.30 6.00 -28.80
N GLY A 217 -1.36 5.69 -29.70
CA GLY A 217 -1.64 5.59 -31.13
C GLY A 217 -2.80 4.64 -31.46
N VAL A 218 -2.91 3.53 -30.72
CA VAL A 218 -3.94 2.50 -30.94
C VAL A 218 -5.37 3.04 -30.73
N LEU A 219 -5.56 4.02 -29.84
CA LEU A 219 -6.85 4.68 -29.58
C LEU A 219 -7.41 5.45 -30.80
N ASN A 220 -6.63 5.64 -31.85
CA ASN A 220 -7.06 6.26 -33.10
C ASN A 220 -7.16 5.28 -34.28
N SER A 221 -6.52 4.12 -34.21
CA SER A 221 -6.53 3.10 -35.27
C SER A 221 -7.47 1.93 -35.00
N ASP A 222 -7.69 1.57 -33.72
CA ASP A 222 -8.55 0.47 -33.31
C ASP A 222 -9.74 0.97 -32.46
N GLN A 223 -10.94 0.62 -32.91
CA GLN A 223 -12.19 0.92 -32.22
C GLN A 223 -12.45 -0.02 -31.04
N ALA A 224 -11.90 -1.24 -31.02
CA ALA A 224 -12.03 -2.17 -29.89
C ALA A 224 -11.22 -1.66 -28.68
N ALA A 225 -9.92 -1.38 -28.85
CA ALA A 225 -9.06 -0.75 -27.86
C ALA A 225 -9.68 0.54 -27.29
N LEU A 226 -10.17 1.44 -28.16
CA LEU A 226 -10.86 2.66 -27.74
C LEU A 226 -12.11 2.38 -26.89
N SER A 227 -12.94 1.41 -27.28
CA SER A 227 -14.18 1.10 -26.57
C SER A 227 -13.91 0.48 -25.19
N LEU A 228 -12.90 -0.39 -25.10
CA LEU A 228 -12.41 -0.95 -23.83
C LEU A 228 -11.82 0.13 -22.91
N TRP A 229 -11.07 1.09 -23.47
CA TRP A 229 -10.55 2.22 -22.71
C TRP A 229 -11.68 3.14 -22.19
N LYS A 230 -12.67 3.48 -23.01
CA LYS A 230 -13.83 4.28 -22.58
C LYS A 230 -14.62 3.57 -21.47
N LEU A 231 -14.81 2.25 -21.54
CA LEU A 231 -15.46 1.46 -20.49
C LEU A 231 -14.75 1.57 -19.13
N ALA A 232 -13.42 1.53 -19.11
CA ALA A 232 -12.64 1.76 -17.89
C ALA A 232 -12.73 3.22 -17.40
N LEU A 233 -12.65 4.20 -18.32
CA LEU A 233 -12.86 5.62 -18.00
C LEU A 233 -14.27 5.94 -17.46
N GLN A 234 -15.27 5.11 -17.76
CA GLN A 234 -16.63 5.24 -17.23
C GLN A 234 -16.81 4.60 -15.84
N SER A 235 -15.90 3.72 -15.42
CA SER A 235 -16.03 2.88 -14.22
C SER A 235 -15.47 3.54 -12.95
N SER A 236 -14.36 4.28 -13.06
CA SER A 236 -13.75 5.02 -11.93
C SER A 236 -13.46 6.47 -12.28
N THR A 237 -13.41 7.34 -11.27
CA THR A 237 -12.85 8.70 -11.39
C THR A 237 -11.42 8.79 -10.85
N CYS A 238 -11.00 7.83 -10.03
CA CYS A 238 -9.63 7.71 -9.55
C CYS A 238 -9.16 6.25 -9.45
N LEU A 239 -7.87 6.02 -9.67
CA LEU A 239 -7.20 4.72 -9.49
C LEU A 239 -6.25 4.78 -8.31
N CYS A 240 -6.00 3.65 -7.64
CA CYS A 240 -4.91 3.52 -6.68
C CYS A 240 -3.56 3.41 -7.43
N LEU A 241 -2.62 4.32 -7.18
CA LEU A 241 -1.21 4.15 -7.56
C LEU A 241 -0.55 3.13 -6.64
N PHE A 242 -0.63 3.39 -5.33
CA PHE A 242 -0.16 2.51 -4.26
C PHE A 242 -0.80 2.93 -2.93
N ARG A 243 -1.36 1.97 -2.18
CA ARG A 243 -2.07 2.21 -0.90
C ARG A 243 -3.13 3.32 -1.05
N ASP A 244 -3.06 4.42 -0.29
CA ASP A 244 -3.99 5.56 -0.34
C ASP A 244 -3.66 6.60 -1.43
N GLU A 245 -2.52 6.51 -2.11
CA GLU A 245 -2.13 7.46 -3.16
C GLU A 245 -2.97 7.25 -4.43
N VAL A 246 -3.92 8.16 -4.69
CA VAL A 246 -4.81 8.08 -5.86
C VAL A 246 -4.34 8.88 -7.08
N PHE A 247 -4.75 8.46 -8.28
CA PHE A 247 -4.56 9.15 -9.55
C PHE A 247 -5.92 9.53 -10.15
N HIS A 248 -6.17 10.83 -10.36
CA HIS A 248 -7.42 11.34 -10.94
C HIS A 248 -7.40 11.23 -12.47
N ILE A 249 -8.11 10.22 -12.99
CA ILE A 249 -7.90 9.70 -14.35
C ILE A 249 -8.13 10.77 -15.41
N HIS A 250 -9.35 11.31 -15.46
CA HIS A 250 -9.79 12.17 -16.56
C HIS A 250 -9.02 13.48 -16.62
N LYS A 251 -8.60 14.04 -15.48
CA LYS A 251 -7.84 15.30 -15.44
C LYS A 251 -6.43 15.10 -15.98
N ALA A 252 -5.72 14.08 -15.50
CA ALA A 252 -4.37 13.78 -15.98
C ALA A 252 -4.36 13.34 -17.45
N ALA A 253 -5.36 12.58 -17.90
CA ALA A 253 -5.51 12.20 -19.30
C ALA A 253 -5.86 13.42 -20.19
N GLU A 254 -6.76 14.31 -19.76
CA GLU A 254 -7.08 15.55 -20.48
C GLU A 254 -5.83 16.43 -20.63
N ASP A 255 -5.08 16.66 -19.56
CA ASP A 255 -3.87 17.49 -19.56
C ASP A 255 -2.76 16.89 -20.43
N LEU A 256 -2.66 15.56 -20.52
CA LEU A 256 -1.75 14.90 -21.45
C LEU A 256 -2.21 15.09 -22.91
N PHE A 257 -3.45 14.70 -23.23
CA PHE A 257 -3.92 14.64 -24.62
C PHE A 257 -4.20 15.99 -25.27
N ILE A 258 -4.47 17.06 -24.50
CA ILE A 258 -4.52 18.44 -25.02
C ILE A 258 -3.20 18.85 -25.67
N ASN A 259 -2.07 18.34 -25.18
CA ASN A 259 -0.74 18.67 -25.69
C ASN A 259 -0.30 17.82 -26.90
N ILE A 260 -1.10 16.84 -27.35
CA ILE A 260 -0.76 15.95 -28.46
C ILE A 260 -1.62 16.26 -29.69
N ARG A 261 -0.98 16.75 -30.76
CA ARG A 261 -1.66 17.08 -32.03
C ARG A 261 -2.37 15.85 -32.60
N GLY A 262 -3.66 16.00 -32.90
CA GLY A 262 -4.53 14.93 -33.42
C GLY A 262 -5.46 14.29 -32.38
N TYR A 263 -5.26 14.54 -31.09
CA TYR A 263 -6.00 13.86 -30.01
C TYR A 263 -7.24 14.63 -29.51
N ASN A 264 -7.62 15.73 -30.17
CA ASN A 264 -8.80 16.54 -29.83
C ASN A 264 -10.09 15.71 -29.67
N LYS A 265 -10.28 14.66 -30.48
CA LYS A 265 -11.44 13.75 -30.33
C LYS A 265 -11.39 12.99 -29.00
N ARG A 266 -10.21 12.51 -28.59
CA ARG A 266 -9.97 11.81 -27.32
C ARG A 266 -10.14 12.72 -26.12
N VAL A 267 -9.77 13.99 -26.22
CA VAL A 267 -10.07 15.00 -25.19
C VAL A 267 -11.59 15.13 -24.96
N ASN A 268 -12.41 15.00 -26.01
CA ASN A 268 -13.87 14.98 -25.86
C ASN A 268 -14.37 13.64 -25.29
N ASP A 269 -13.85 12.50 -25.75
CA ASP A 269 -14.19 11.18 -25.18
C ASP A 269 -13.90 11.11 -23.66
N ILE A 270 -12.77 11.68 -23.20
CA ILE A 270 -12.39 11.75 -21.78
C ILE A 270 -13.41 12.56 -20.97
N LYS A 271 -13.92 13.67 -21.52
CA LYS A 271 -14.93 14.53 -20.87
C LYS A 271 -16.28 13.85 -20.75
N GLU A 272 -16.71 13.19 -21.83
CA GLU A 272 -17.92 12.36 -21.84
C GLU A 272 -17.84 11.25 -20.78
N CYS A 273 -16.73 10.50 -20.74
CA CYS A 273 -16.54 9.43 -19.76
C CYS A 273 -16.46 9.95 -18.31
N LYS A 274 -15.87 11.15 -18.10
CA LYS A 274 -15.80 11.83 -16.81
C LYS A 274 -17.20 12.16 -16.27
N GLU A 275 -18.05 12.72 -17.12
CA GLU A 275 -19.45 13.06 -16.75
C GLU A 275 -20.28 11.80 -16.50
N GLN A 276 -20.07 10.75 -17.30
CA GLN A 276 -20.70 9.44 -17.12
C GLN A 276 -20.28 8.78 -15.78
N ALA A 277 -18.97 8.74 -15.48
CA ALA A 277 -18.44 8.20 -14.23
C ALA A 277 -18.95 8.98 -13.00
N LEU A 278 -18.88 10.32 -13.03
CA LEU A 278 -19.38 11.21 -11.97
C LEU A 278 -20.90 11.15 -11.75
N SER A 279 -21.65 10.51 -12.63
CA SER A 279 -23.12 10.43 -12.55
C SER A 279 -23.65 9.02 -12.31
N HIS A 280 -22.98 7.98 -12.82
CA HIS A 280 -23.48 6.61 -12.82
C HIS A 280 -22.62 5.62 -12.00
N ALA A 281 -21.29 5.80 -11.94
CA ALA A 281 -20.42 4.81 -11.30
C ALA A 281 -20.76 4.60 -9.81
N GLY A 282 -20.95 5.70 -9.06
CA GLY A 282 -21.34 5.63 -7.64
C GLY A 282 -22.64 4.87 -7.38
N LEU A 283 -23.61 4.92 -8.31
CA LEU A 283 -24.85 4.13 -8.24
C LEU A 283 -24.61 2.67 -8.64
N MET A 284 -23.90 2.44 -9.74
CA MET A 284 -23.59 1.10 -10.26
C MET A 284 -22.83 0.25 -9.22
N HIS A 285 -21.77 0.81 -8.63
CA HIS A 285 -21.02 0.17 -7.53
C HIS A 285 -21.86 -0.01 -6.24
N ARG A 286 -22.81 0.90 -5.96
CA ARG A 286 -23.76 0.73 -4.83
C ARG A 286 -24.66 -0.49 -5.04
N GLU A 287 -25.17 -0.70 -6.26
CA GLU A 287 -26.01 -1.87 -6.57
C GLU A 287 -25.19 -3.17 -6.59
N ARG A 288 -23.95 -3.16 -7.11
CA ARG A 288 -23.01 -4.30 -6.99
C ARG A 288 -22.80 -4.71 -5.54
N ARG A 289 -22.56 -3.77 -4.63
CA ARG A 289 -22.39 -4.08 -3.19
C ARG A 289 -23.67 -4.58 -2.53
N LYS A 290 -24.87 -4.17 -2.97
CA LYS A 290 -26.13 -4.80 -2.53
C LYS A 290 -26.21 -6.26 -3.01
N PHE A 291 -25.94 -6.51 -4.29
CA PHE A 291 -25.98 -7.86 -4.87
C PHE A 291 -24.99 -8.81 -4.18
N LEU A 292 -23.74 -8.39 -4.04
CA LEU A 292 -22.69 -9.18 -3.37
C LEU A 292 -23.05 -9.51 -1.91
N ARG A 293 -23.68 -8.58 -1.17
CA ARG A 293 -24.16 -8.86 0.21
C ARG A 293 -25.21 -9.97 0.29
N SER A 294 -26.02 -10.18 -0.74
CA SER A 294 -26.92 -11.34 -0.82
C SER A 294 -26.15 -12.58 -1.26
N ALA A 295 -25.36 -12.49 -2.35
CA ALA A 295 -24.65 -13.62 -2.92
C ALA A 295 -23.65 -14.27 -1.94
N LEU A 296 -22.83 -13.49 -1.23
CA LEU A 296 -21.87 -13.99 -0.24
C LEU A 296 -22.55 -14.64 0.98
N LYS A 297 -23.81 -14.32 1.27
CA LYS A 297 -24.59 -14.91 2.37
C LYS A 297 -25.19 -16.27 1.99
N GLU A 298 -25.37 -16.53 0.70
CA GLU A 298 -26.00 -17.74 0.17
C GLU A 298 -24.98 -18.70 -0.49
N LEU A 299 -23.70 -18.34 -0.46
CA LEU A 299 -22.61 -19.10 -1.06
C LEU A 299 -22.25 -20.36 -0.23
N ALA A 300 -22.39 -21.54 -0.85
CA ALA A 300 -22.21 -22.83 -0.18
C ALA A 300 -21.14 -23.75 -0.80
N THR A 301 -20.44 -23.33 -1.87
CA THR A 301 -19.52 -24.18 -2.63
C THR A 301 -18.16 -23.52 -2.87
N ALA A 302 -17.08 -24.29 -2.75
CA ALA A 302 -15.71 -23.79 -2.68
C ALA A 302 -15.25 -23.00 -3.93
N LEU A 303 -15.75 -23.36 -5.12
CA LEU A 303 -15.29 -22.79 -6.39
C LEU A 303 -15.57 -21.28 -6.48
N PHE A 304 -16.75 -20.85 -6.08
CA PHE A 304 -17.16 -19.44 -6.15
C PHE A 304 -16.57 -18.58 -5.02
N VAL A 305 -15.92 -19.17 -4.01
CA VAL A 305 -15.40 -18.43 -2.84
C VAL A 305 -14.36 -17.40 -3.27
N PHE A 306 -13.40 -17.76 -4.13
CA PHE A 306 -12.36 -16.84 -4.57
C PHE A 306 -12.89 -15.72 -5.47
N MET A 307 -13.87 -16.02 -6.34
CA MET A 307 -14.57 -15.01 -7.16
C MET A 307 -15.32 -14.01 -6.25
N ALA A 308 -16.13 -14.53 -5.32
CA ALA A 308 -16.93 -13.75 -4.39
C ALA A 308 -16.07 -12.87 -3.47
N LEU A 309 -14.93 -13.39 -2.97
CA LEU A 309 -13.96 -12.62 -2.20
C LEU A 309 -13.28 -11.53 -3.06
N SER A 310 -12.88 -11.84 -4.30
CA SER A 310 -12.22 -10.87 -5.18
C SER A 310 -13.16 -9.71 -5.54
N PHE A 311 -14.39 -10.01 -5.94
CA PHE A 311 -15.41 -9.00 -6.25
C PHE A 311 -15.78 -8.15 -5.03
N ALA A 312 -15.93 -8.76 -3.85
CA ALA A 312 -16.20 -8.02 -2.61
C ALA A 312 -15.02 -7.11 -2.21
N ARG A 313 -13.78 -7.59 -2.34
CA ARG A 313 -12.54 -6.82 -2.07
C ARG A 313 -12.41 -5.63 -3.03
N ASP A 314 -12.62 -5.85 -4.32
CA ASP A 314 -12.57 -4.78 -5.34
C ASP A 314 -13.59 -3.68 -5.05
N GLU A 315 -14.84 -4.03 -4.76
CA GLU A 315 -15.90 -3.06 -4.43
C GLU A 315 -15.65 -2.30 -3.11
N ILE A 316 -14.95 -2.90 -2.15
CA ILE A 316 -14.52 -2.23 -0.90
C ILE A 316 -13.39 -1.22 -1.19
N ILE A 317 -12.34 -1.63 -1.92
CA ILE A 317 -11.22 -0.74 -2.25
C ILE A 317 -11.66 0.39 -3.20
N TRP A 318 -12.60 0.11 -4.11
CA TRP A 318 -13.24 1.12 -4.95
C TRP A 318 -13.98 2.14 -4.10
N LEU A 319 -14.82 1.70 -3.16
CA LEU A 319 -15.58 2.59 -2.28
C LEU A 319 -14.67 3.46 -1.42
N LEU A 320 -13.64 2.88 -0.79
CA LEU A 320 -12.69 3.62 0.05
C LEU A 320 -12.03 4.76 -0.73
N ARG A 321 -11.38 4.47 -1.86
CA ARG A 321 -10.69 5.52 -2.63
C ARG A 321 -11.64 6.61 -3.17
N HIS A 322 -12.86 6.24 -3.56
CA HIS A 322 -13.85 7.19 -4.09
C HIS A 322 -14.52 8.01 -2.97
N ALA A 323 -14.70 7.47 -1.76
CA ALA A 323 -15.33 8.17 -0.64
C ALA A 323 -14.49 9.34 -0.09
N ASP A 324 -13.17 9.20 -0.10
CA ASP A 324 -12.22 10.17 0.46
C ASP A 324 -11.75 11.23 -0.56
N ASN A 325 -11.84 10.93 -1.87
CA ASN A 325 -11.23 11.75 -2.94
C ASN A 325 -12.25 12.41 -3.89
N ILE A 326 -13.54 12.44 -3.54
CA ILE A 326 -14.62 12.99 -4.39
C ILE A 326 -15.50 13.94 -3.61
N GLN A 327 -15.85 15.07 -4.25
CA GLN A 327 -16.86 15.99 -3.75
C GLN A 327 -18.25 15.34 -3.84
N LYS A 328 -18.83 15.05 -2.68
CA LYS A 328 -20.16 14.44 -2.52
C LYS A 328 -21.25 15.42 -2.98
N LYS A 329 -22.19 14.97 -3.83
CA LYS A 329 -23.32 15.76 -4.31
C LYS A 329 -24.50 15.69 -3.33
N SER A 330 -24.63 14.57 -2.63
CA SER A 330 -25.60 14.28 -1.57
C SER A 330 -24.89 13.84 -0.28
N THR A 331 -25.52 14.03 0.88
CA THR A 331 -25.01 13.59 2.18
C THR A 331 -24.90 12.07 2.33
N ASP A 332 -25.62 11.29 1.51
CA ASP A 332 -25.54 9.83 1.45
C ASP A 332 -24.56 9.30 0.35
N ASP A 333 -23.92 10.19 -0.42
CA ASP A 333 -23.00 9.75 -1.49
C ASP A 333 -21.73 9.09 -0.92
N PHE A 334 -21.37 7.96 -1.51
CA PHE A 334 -20.25 7.11 -1.09
C PHE A 334 -20.31 6.68 0.39
N ILE A 335 -21.51 6.64 0.99
CA ILE A 335 -21.75 6.05 2.32
C ILE A 335 -22.54 4.75 2.17
N ASP A 336 -21.97 3.63 2.59
CA ASP A 336 -22.64 2.32 2.54
C ASP A 336 -22.95 1.80 3.95
N LYS A 337 -24.18 2.06 4.41
CA LYS A 337 -24.73 1.56 5.67
C LYS A 337 -25.09 0.08 5.43
N ALA A 338 -24.32 -0.86 6.02
CA ALA A 338 -24.35 -2.32 5.77
C ALA A 338 -25.69 -3.01 6.18
N HIS A 339 -25.77 -4.33 6.51
CA HIS A 339 -26.96 -4.87 7.24
C HIS A 339 -26.75 -6.11 8.13
N VAL A 340 -26.82 -5.91 9.46
CA VAL A 340 -26.07 -6.64 10.49
C VAL A 340 -26.56 -6.51 12.00
N ARG A 341 -27.70 -7.05 12.46
CA ARG A 341 -28.14 -7.04 13.91
C ARG A 341 -27.52 -8.16 14.79
N LYS A 342 -27.15 -8.08 16.10
CA LYS A 342 -27.08 -7.04 17.19
C LYS A 342 -26.18 -7.58 18.38
N TYR A 343 -25.78 -6.80 19.43
CA TYR A 343 -25.62 -7.17 20.91
C TYR A 343 -24.57 -6.41 21.81
N GLY A 344 -24.10 -5.20 21.47
CA GLY A 344 -23.03 -4.47 22.21
C GLY A 344 -23.12 -4.33 23.76
N PRO A 345 -24.14 -3.67 24.35
CA PRO A 345 -24.17 -3.42 25.80
C PRO A 345 -24.29 -4.68 26.66
N VAL A 346 -24.89 -5.74 26.11
CA VAL A 346 -24.92 -7.07 26.76
C VAL A 346 -23.51 -7.64 26.83
N MET A 347 -22.71 -7.51 25.77
CA MET A 347 -21.30 -7.93 25.77
C MET A 347 -20.46 -7.09 26.74
N GLN A 348 -20.66 -5.77 26.84
CA GLN A 348 -19.91 -4.95 27.81
C GLN A 348 -20.26 -5.30 29.26
N ARG A 349 -21.56 -5.46 29.58
CA ARG A 349 -22.01 -5.95 30.89
C ARG A 349 -21.45 -7.34 31.18
N TYR A 350 -21.56 -8.26 30.23
CA TYR A 350 -21.06 -9.62 30.32
C TYR A 350 -19.55 -9.64 30.56
N TYR A 351 -18.73 -9.01 29.71
CA TYR A 351 -17.27 -9.04 29.85
C TYR A 351 -16.77 -8.23 31.06
N VAL A 352 -17.48 -7.21 31.55
CA VAL A 352 -17.14 -6.61 32.85
C VAL A 352 -17.41 -7.59 34.00
N GLN A 353 -18.54 -8.31 33.98
CA GLN A 353 -18.82 -9.37 34.96
C GLN A 353 -17.90 -10.60 34.79
N TYR A 354 -17.45 -10.88 33.57
CA TYR A 354 -16.52 -11.98 33.26
C TYR A 354 -15.11 -11.63 33.74
N LEU A 355 -14.64 -10.40 33.48
CA LEU A 355 -13.38 -9.88 34.00
C LEU A 355 -13.37 -9.87 35.53
N SER A 356 -14.35 -9.22 36.19
CA SER A 356 -14.35 -9.07 37.65
C SER A 356 -14.77 -10.33 38.42
N GLY A 357 -15.51 -11.25 37.79
CA GLY A 357 -16.07 -12.44 38.44
C GLY A 357 -15.44 -13.79 38.07
N PHE A 358 -15.02 -13.99 36.81
CA PHE A 358 -14.45 -15.26 36.34
C PHE A 358 -12.94 -15.14 36.09
N ASP A 359 -12.53 -14.27 35.18
CA ASP A 359 -11.13 -14.09 34.79
C ASP A 359 -10.25 -13.68 35.99
N ALA A 360 -10.73 -12.75 36.84
CA ALA A 360 -9.98 -12.35 38.04
C ALA A 360 -9.80 -13.48 39.05
N VAL A 361 -10.80 -14.36 39.20
CA VAL A 361 -10.73 -15.51 40.12
C VAL A 361 -9.80 -16.58 39.57
N VAL A 362 -9.97 -16.97 38.30
CA VAL A 362 -9.16 -18.01 37.65
C VAL A 362 -7.72 -17.54 37.42
N LEU A 363 -7.48 -16.26 37.10
CA LEU A 363 -6.13 -15.70 37.04
C LEU A 363 -5.49 -15.69 38.43
N ASN A 364 -6.19 -15.26 39.48
CA ASN A 364 -5.64 -15.28 40.84
C ASN A 364 -5.31 -16.72 41.28
N GLU A 365 -6.19 -17.68 41.04
CA GLU A 365 -5.93 -19.10 41.32
C GLU A 365 -4.71 -19.62 40.55
N LEU A 366 -4.57 -19.31 39.25
CA LEU A 366 -3.38 -19.67 38.48
C LEU A 366 -2.09 -19.03 39.02
N VAL A 367 -2.16 -17.76 39.44
CA VAL A 367 -1.01 -16.99 39.97
C VAL A 367 -0.57 -17.52 41.35
N GLN A 368 -1.51 -17.82 42.25
CA GLN A 368 -1.20 -18.41 43.56
C GLN A 368 -0.62 -19.83 43.45
N ASN A 369 -0.88 -20.54 42.35
CA ASN A 369 -0.33 -21.87 42.08
C ASN A 369 1.04 -21.85 41.34
N LEU A 370 1.63 -20.68 41.07
CA LEU A 370 3.00 -20.59 40.53
C LEU A 370 4.02 -20.85 41.64
N SER A 371 4.72 -21.98 41.57
CA SER A 371 5.71 -22.39 42.58
C SER A 371 6.94 -21.49 42.68
N VAL A 372 7.30 -20.78 41.60
CA VAL A 372 8.31 -19.73 41.56
C VAL A 372 7.85 -18.64 40.59
N CYS A 373 7.75 -17.40 41.07
CA CYS A 373 7.50 -16.21 40.25
C CYS A 373 8.37 -15.05 40.78
N PRO A 374 9.06 -14.27 39.94
CA PRO A 374 9.83 -13.11 40.41
C PRO A 374 8.92 -12.00 40.94
N GLU A 375 9.48 -11.11 41.77
CA GLU A 375 8.73 -10.07 42.49
C GLU A 375 8.05 -9.07 41.53
N ASP A 376 8.75 -8.62 40.49
CA ASP A 376 8.24 -7.73 39.45
C ASP A 376 7.01 -8.32 38.73
N GLU A 377 7.12 -9.56 38.23
CA GLU A 377 6.02 -10.27 37.57
C GLU A 377 4.85 -10.53 38.53
N SER A 378 5.11 -10.87 39.80
CA SER A 378 4.09 -11.09 40.82
C SER A 378 3.29 -9.81 41.14
N ILE A 379 3.96 -8.65 41.20
CA ILE A 379 3.33 -7.33 41.34
C ILE A 379 2.44 -7.01 40.14
N ILE A 380 2.90 -7.29 38.92
CA ILE A 380 2.12 -7.08 37.68
C ILE A 380 0.87 -7.97 37.66
N MET A 381 1.02 -9.26 37.94
CA MET A 381 -0.11 -10.21 37.97
C MET A 381 -1.15 -9.85 39.05
N SER A 382 -0.69 -9.43 40.24
CA SER A 382 -1.55 -8.94 41.32
C SER A 382 -2.27 -7.64 40.92
N SER A 383 -1.59 -6.73 40.21
CA SER A 383 -2.18 -5.52 39.66
C SER A 383 -3.29 -5.83 38.65
N PHE A 384 -3.13 -6.88 37.83
CA PHE A 384 -4.16 -7.30 36.87
C PHE A 384 -5.40 -7.84 37.58
N VAL A 385 -5.25 -8.70 38.59
CA VAL A 385 -6.35 -9.19 39.42
C VAL A 385 -7.10 -8.03 40.07
N ASN A 386 -6.39 -7.12 40.75
CA ASN A 386 -6.97 -5.93 41.41
C ASN A 386 -7.66 -4.99 40.41
N THR A 387 -7.08 -4.79 39.23
CA THR A 387 -7.68 -3.98 38.16
C THR A 387 -9.01 -4.59 37.72
N MET A 388 -9.07 -5.92 37.56
CA MET A 388 -10.29 -6.61 37.14
C MET A 388 -11.37 -6.66 38.23
N THR A 389 -11.05 -7.00 39.49
CA THR A 389 -12.05 -7.00 40.58
C THR A 389 -12.60 -5.62 40.92
N SER A 390 -11.90 -4.54 40.56
CA SER A 390 -12.44 -3.18 40.72
C SER A 390 -13.55 -2.80 39.71
N LEU A 391 -13.81 -3.63 38.68
CA LEU A 391 -14.79 -3.35 37.62
C LEU A 391 -16.23 -3.70 38.04
N GLY A 392 -17.03 -2.66 38.25
CA GLY A 392 -18.45 -2.77 38.59
C GLY A 392 -19.37 -2.57 37.37
N VAL A 393 -20.47 -3.34 37.31
CA VAL A 393 -21.52 -3.16 36.29
C VAL A 393 -22.10 -1.74 36.29
N LYS A 394 -22.16 -1.09 37.46
CA LYS A 394 -22.56 0.33 37.56
C LYS A 394 -21.77 1.24 36.64
N GLN A 395 -20.45 1.08 36.55
CA GLN A 395 -19.60 1.89 35.66
C GLN A 395 -19.99 1.76 34.17
N VAL A 396 -20.56 0.61 33.78
CA VAL A 396 -21.12 0.37 32.43
C VAL A 396 -22.51 1.00 32.27
N GLU A 397 -23.31 1.06 33.34
CA GLU A 397 -24.63 1.69 33.38
C GLU A 397 -24.55 3.23 33.47
N ASP A 398 -23.54 3.76 34.17
CA ASP A 398 -23.21 5.17 34.35
C ASP A 398 -22.40 5.75 33.16
N GLY A 399 -21.76 4.89 32.35
CA GLY A 399 -21.14 5.24 31.08
C GLY A 399 -19.63 5.55 31.10
N ASP A 400 -18.91 5.05 32.10
CA ASP A 400 -17.49 5.36 32.35
C ASP A 400 -16.55 4.98 31.20
N VAL A 401 -15.49 5.78 31.03
CA VAL A 401 -14.44 5.55 30.02
C VAL A 401 -13.32 4.69 30.58
N PHE A 402 -13.52 3.37 30.58
CA PHE A 402 -12.50 2.40 30.96
C PHE A 402 -11.21 2.54 30.13
N ASP A 403 -10.05 2.50 30.80
CA ASP A 403 -8.73 2.55 30.16
C ASP A 403 -7.76 1.50 30.71
N PHE A 404 -7.67 0.37 30.01
CA PHE A 404 -6.74 -0.72 30.31
C PHE A 404 -5.40 -0.61 29.56
N ARG A 405 -4.97 0.59 29.11
CA ARG A 405 -3.70 0.74 28.35
C ARG A 405 -2.46 0.28 29.12
N GLY A 406 -2.35 0.59 30.42
CA GLY A 406 -1.25 0.13 31.29
C GLY A 406 -1.20 -1.39 31.39
N MET A 407 -2.30 -2.00 31.88
CA MET A 407 -2.50 -3.46 31.99
C MET A 407 -2.09 -4.24 30.72
N ARG A 408 -2.27 -3.65 29.53
CA ARG A 408 -1.86 -4.25 28.25
C ARG A 408 -0.41 -4.09 27.87
N LEU A 409 0.27 -3.04 28.35
CA LEU A 409 1.69 -2.80 28.13
C LEU A 409 2.53 -3.68 29.06
N ASP A 410 2.12 -3.79 30.32
CA ASP A 410 2.78 -4.59 31.35
C ASP A 410 2.78 -6.09 30.97
N CYS A 411 1.69 -6.56 30.34
CA CYS A 411 1.51 -7.94 29.87
C CYS A 411 2.46 -8.33 28.70
N VAL A 412 3.14 -7.38 28.07
CA VAL A 412 3.99 -7.59 26.89
C VAL A 412 5.47 -7.28 27.17
N SER A 413 5.77 -6.50 28.22
CA SER A 413 7.08 -5.86 28.41
C SER A 413 8.01 -6.55 29.42
N LYS A 414 7.52 -7.46 30.27
CA LYS A 414 8.34 -8.29 31.16
C LYS A 414 7.91 -9.75 31.12
N ALA A 415 8.76 -10.58 30.53
CA ALA A 415 8.57 -12.03 30.43
C ALA A 415 9.86 -12.76 30.83
N SER A 416 10.33 -12.54 32.06
CA SER A 416 11.40 -13.34 32.65
C SER A 416 10.91 -14.74 33.02
N LEU A 417 9.60 -14.89 33.23
CA LEU A 417 8.91 -16.16 33.44
C LEU A 417 8.74 -16.93 32.11
N GLY A 418 9.01 -18.25 32.13
CA GLY A 418 8.93 -19.13 30.97
C GLY A 418 7.51 -19.35 30.44
N ILE A 419 6.99 -18.43 29.61
CA ILE A 419 5.67 -18.55 28.96
C ILE A 419 5.56 -19.82 28.09
N ALA A 420 6.69 -20.34 27.61
CA ALA A 420 6.77 -21.60 26.86
C ALA A 420 6.35 -22.84 27.68
N ASP A 421 6.52 -22.79 29.01
CA ASP A 421 6.20 -23.85 29.95
C ASP A 421 4.82 -23.60 30.60
N HIS A 422 4.52 -22.35 30.95
CA HIS A 422 3.22 -21.93 31.50
C HIS A 422 2.20 -21.57 30.41
N ARG A 423 2.01 -22.47 29.44
CA ARG A 423 1.20 -22.23 28.22
C ARG A 423 -0.26 -21.85 28.50
N GLU A 424 -0.88 -22.42 29.53
CA GLU A 424 -2.27 -22.11 29.88
C GLU A 424 -2.40 -20.72 30.54
N LEU A 425 -1.40 -20.27 31.30
CA LEU A 425 -1.33 -18.88 31.78
C LEU A 425 -1.16 -17.92 30.59
N GLY A 426 -0.29 -18.24 29.64
CA GLY A 426 -0.12 -17.45 28.40
C GLY A 426 -1.41 -17.35 27.57
N LYS A 427 -2.16 -18.45 27.43
CA LYS A 427 -3.49 -18.43 26.80
C LYS A 427 -4.49 -17.59 27.59
N MET A 428 -4.58 -17.79 28.90
CA MET A 428 -5.50 -17.07 29.79
C MET A 428 -5.25 -15.55 29.73
N MET A 429 -4.00 -15.13 29.86
CA MET A 429 -3.61 -13.71 29.75
C MET A 429 -3.97 -13.14 28.38
N ASN A 430 -3.78 -13.88 27.27
CA ASN A 430 -4.22 -13.42 25.95
C ASN A 430 -5.75 -13.27 25.84
N THR A 431 -6.54 -14.18 26.42
CA THR A 431 -8.01 -14.07 26.50
C THR A 431 -8.46 -12.85 27.31
N ILE A 432 -7.86 -12.63 28.49
CA ILE A 432 -8.11 -11.46 29.34
C ILE A 432 -7.76 -10.16 28.61
N ILE A 433 -6.61 -10.11 27.96
CA ILE A 433 -6.16 -8.99 27.15
C ILE A 433 -7.12 -8.73 25.97
N PHE A 434 -7.66 -9.77 25.34
CA PHE A 434 -8.71 -9.66 24.34
C PHE A 434 -10.00 -9.04 24.93
N HIS A 435 -10.47 -9.50 26.10
CA HIS A 435 -11.63 -8.92 26.79
C HIS A 435 -11.46 -7.41 27.07
N THR A 436 -10.25 -6.94 27.43
CA THR A 436 -10.01 -5.49 27.64
C THR A 436 -9.98 -4.64 26.36
N LYS A 437 -9.65 -5.22 25.17
CA LYS A 437 -9.21 -4.48 23.96
C LYS A 437 -10.32 -3.84 23.11
N MET A 438 -11.58 -3.90 23.53
CA MET A 438 -12.73 -3.54 22.68
C MET A 438 -12.93 -2.02 22.46
N LYS A 439 -12.31 -1.43 21.43
CA LYS A 439 -12.66 -0.09 20.92
C LYS A 439 -12.20 0.21 19.48
N MET A 440 -13.13 0.13 18.50
CA MET A 440 -13.18 0.96 17.28
C MET A 440 -14.60 0.83 16.71
N PHE A 441 -15.50 1.73 17.12
CA PHE A 441 -16.94 1.49 17.03
C PHE A 441 -17.72 2.81 17.08
N GLN A 442 -18.39 3.20 15.98
CA GLN A 442 -19.32 4.36 15.96
C GLN A 442 -20.48 4.13 14.97
N GLN A 443 -20.35 4.45 13.66
CA GLN A 443 -21.42 4.27 12.66
C GLN A 443 -21.94 2.82 12.51
N CYS A 444 -21.11 1.82 12.82
CA CYS A 444 -21.50 0.40 12.86
C CYS A 444 -22.30 0.03 14.13
N LEU A 445 -22.32 0.85 15.18
CA LEU A 445 -23.15 0.68 16.38
C LEU A 445 -24.47 1.48 16.29
N GLU A 446 -24.40 2.70 15.74
CA GLU A 446 -25.47 3.71 15.73
C GLU A 446 -26.78 3.20 15.15
N LEU A 447 -26.72 2.32 14.15
CA LEU A 447 -27.84 1.48 13.77
C LEU A 447 -27.73 0.15 14.55
N PRO A 448 -28.71 -0.23 15.40
CA PRO A 448 -28.74 -1.54 16.07
C PRO A 448 -28.74 -2.71 15.09
N SER A 449 -29.21 -2.47 13.85
CA SER A 449 -29.11 -3.37 12.72
C SER A 449 -27.72 -3.40 12.06
N GLN A 450 -26.64 -2.88 12.66
CA GLN A 450 -25.27 -2.93 12.10
C GLN A 450 -24.21 -3.58 13.00
N SER A 451 -24.50 -3.75 14.29
CA SER A 451 -23.49 -4.14 15.30
C SER A 451 -22.96 -5.59 15.29
N ARG A 452 -23.54 -6.53 14.53
CA ARG A 452 -23.14 -7.98 14.51
C ARG A 452 -21.83 -8.31 13.78
N HIS A 453 -21.34 -7.47 12.86
CA HIS A 453 -20.07 -7.66 12.12
C HIS A 453 -19.02 -6.66 12.59
N SER A 454 -19.20 -6.08 13.78
CA SER A 454 -18.15 -5.38 14.51
C SER A 454 -16.89 -6.26 14.67
N ILE A 455 -17.06 -7.57 14.85
CA ILE A 455 -15.97 -8.57 14.88
C ILE A 455 -15.16 -8.65 13.57
N SER A 456 -15.71 -8.25 12.42
CA SER A 456 -14.97 -8.21 11.16
C SER A 456 -13.86 -7.16 11.16
N PHE A 457 -13.94 -6.10 11.99
CA PHE A 457 -12.90 -5.08 12.05
C PHE A 457 -11.65 -5.57 12.81
N PRO A 458 -11.73 -6.20 14.01
CA PRO A 458 -10.62 -6.92 14.61
C PRO A 458 -10.06 -8.06 13.75
N LEU A 459 -10.91 -8.75 12.97
CA LEU A 459 -10.43 -9.77 12.03
C LEU A 459 -9.64 -9.15 10.86
N LEU A 460 -10.04 -7.98 10.34
CA LEU A 460 -9.26 -7.27 9.31
C LEU A 460 -7.85 -6.88 9.79
N CYS A 461 -7.63 -6.71 11.10
CA CYS A 461 -6.30 -6.44 11.66
C CYS A 461 -5.29 -7.58 11.42
N THR A 462 -5.72 -8.84 11.22
CA THR A 462 -4.79 -9.94 10.92
C THR A 462 -4.17 -9.82 9.53
N HIS A 463 -4.82 -9.09 8.61
CA HIS A 463 -4.34 -8.82 7.26
C HIS A 463 -3.30 -7.70 7.19
N PHE A 464 -3.02 -6.98 8.29
CA PHE A 464 -2.12 -5.82 8.26
C PHE A 464 -0.68 -6.20 7.89
N MET A 465 -0.21 -7.37 8.31
CA MET A 465 1.12 -7.89 7.95
C MET A 465 1.21 -8.32 6.48
N SER A 466 0.09 -8.39 5.75
CA SER A 466 0.06 -8.73 4.32
C SER A 466 0.31 -7.53 3.40
N CYS A 467 0.59 -6.34 3.93
CA CYS A 467 0.91 -5.14 3.13
C CYS A 467 2.38 -4.69 3.20
N THR A 468 3.20 -5.34 4.03
CA THR A 468 4.65 -5.10 4.18
C THR A 468 5.47 -5.79 3.08
N HIS A 469 6.75 -5.40 2.91
CA HIS A 469 7.67 -6.04 1.98
C HIS A 469 9.05 -6.25 2.62
N GLU A 470 9.75 -7.33 2.29
CA GLU A 470 11.14 -7.57 2.77
C GLU A 470 12.15 -6.49 2.35
N LEU A 471 11.81 -5.68 1.34
CA LEU A 471 12.61 -4.56 0.85
C LEU A 471 12.28 -3.23 1.55
N CYS A 472 11.32 -3.22 2.48
CA CYS A 472 11.06 -2.10 3.36
C CYS A 472 10.76 -2.58 4.80
N PRO A 473 11.74 -3.14 5.53
CA PRO A 473 11.57 -3.56 6.93
C PRO A 473 11.54 -2.37 7.91
N GLU A 474 11.51 -1.13 7.43
CA GLU A 474 11.46 0.10 8.24
C GLU A 474 10.04 0.60 8.57
N GLU A 475 8.99 -0.12 8.15
CA GLU A 475 7.55 0.18 8.40
C GLU A 475 6.84 -0.84 9.31
#